data_AF-A0A0S4VWL0-F1
#
_entry.id   AF-A0A0S4VWL0-F1
#
_cell.length_a   1.000
_cell.length_b   1.000
_cell.length_c   1.000
_cell.angle_alpha   90.00
_cell.angle_beta   90.00
_cell.angle_gamma   90.00
#
_symmetry.space_group_name_H-M   'P 1'
#
loop_
_entity.id
_entity.type
_entity.pdbx_description
1 polymer ?
#
loop_
_entity_poly.entity_id
_entity_poly.type
_entity_poly.pdbx_seq_one_letter_code
_entity_poly.pdbx_strand_id
1 'polypeptide(L)'
;MGRPDTITMSMRELDRCKVIQAVADDGLMVWRAAEKLGISKRQVERLVLRYREDGPQGLCSRKWGQPGHHQLPPGLESRVCGLIRDSYADFGPTLAAEKLRERHGIEISKACVRRIWSNACRCSRPMPSCGAD
;
A
#
# COMPACT_ATOMS: atom_id res chain seq x y z
N MET A 1 8.53 -33.53 4.81
CA MET A 1 8.63 -32.78 3.53
C MET A 1 8.31 -31.33 3.83
N GLY A 2 9.30 -30.44 3.78
CA GLY A 2 9.07 -29.01 4.02
C GLY A 2 8.18 -28.44 2.91
N ARG A 3 7.16 -27.65 3.28
CA ARG A 3 6.41 -26.85 2.30
C ARG A 3 7.42 -25.92 1.61
N PRO A 4 7.34 -25.71 0.28
CA PRO A 4 8.19 -24.71 -0.36
C PRO A 4 7.85 -23.35 0.24
N ASP A 5 8.88 -22.63 0.67
CA ASP A 5 8.77 -21.24 1.12
C ASP A 5 8.18 -20.41 -0.03
N THR A 6 6.88 -20.12 0.04
CA THR A 6 6.15 -19.47 -1.04
C THR A 6 6.25 -17.97 -0.87
N ILE A 7 6.96 -17.30 -1.78
CA ILE A 7 7.08 -15.84 -1.79
C ILE A 7 6.01 -15.29 -2.74
N THR A 8 5.08 -14.49 -2.20
CA THR A 8 4.09 -13.78 -3.02
C THR A 8 4.70 -12.49 -3.57
N MET A 9 4.70 -12.36 -4.90
CA MET A 9 5.20 -11.18 -5.62
C MET A 9 4.22 -10.80 -6.73
N SER A 10 4.15 -9.51 -7.05
CA SER A 10 3.55 -9.07 -8.32
C SER A 10 4.40 -9.56 -9.51
N MET A 11 3.78 -9.68 -10.69
CA MET A 11 4.52 -10.09 -11.91
C MET A 11 5.72 -9.18 -12.18
N ARG A 12 5.59 -7.88 -11.91
CA ARG A 12 6.69 -6.89 -12.06
C ARG A 12 7.83 -7.13 -11.08
N GLU A 13 7.53 -7.56 -9.85
CA GLU A 13 8.55 -7.91 -8.85
C GLU A 13 9.27 -9.21 -9.24
N LEU A 14 8.54 -10.17 -9.80
CA LEU A 14 9.09 -11.39 -10.36
C LEU A 14 10.05 -11.11 -11.53
N ASP A 15 9.65 -10.27 -12.49
CA ASP A 15 10.51 -9.89 -13.61
C ASP A 15 11.77 -9.15 -13.14
N ARG A 16 11.61 -8.26 -12.16
CA ARG A 16 12.75 -7.60 -11.52
C ARG A 16 13.68 -8.61 -10.83
N CYS A 17 13.11 -9.58 -10.13
CA CYS A 17 13.88 -10.63 -9.44
C CYS A 17 14.76 -11.39 -10.43
N LYS A 18 14.22 -11.82 -11.57
CA LYS A 18 14.98 -12.53 -12.61
C LYS A 18 16.13 -11.68 -13.16
N VAL A 19 15.91 -10.40 -13.40
CA VAL A 19 16.95 -9.52 -13.93
C VAL A 19 18.05 -9.27 -12.90
N ILE A 20 17.69 -9.05 -11.63
CA ILE A 20 18.67 -8.84 -10.56
C ILE A 20 19.45 -10.12 -10.26
N GLN A 21 18.79 -11.27 -10.27
CA GLN A 21 19.43 -12.57 -10.15
C GLN A 21 20.49 -12.76 -11.25
N ALA A 22 20.16 -12.44 -12.51
CA ALA A 22 21.12 -12.52 -13.60
C ALA A 22 22.34 -11.60 -13.42
N VAL A 23 22.20 -10.46 -12.73
CA VAL A 23 23.35 -9.60 -12.38
C VAL A 23 24.16 -10.20 -11.24
N ALA A 24 23.50 -10.79 -10.25
CA ALA A 24 24.13 -11.34 -9.07
C ALA A 24 24.92 -12.63 -9.37
N ASP A 25 24.34 -13.52 -10.19
CA ASP A 25 24.76 -14.90 -10.35
C ASP A 25 25.30 -15.19 -11.77
N ASP A 26 24.69 -14.60 -12.80
CA ASP A 26 24.97 -14.93 -14.22
C ASP A 26 25.90 -13.90 -14.92
N GLY A 27 26.42 -12.92 -14.19
CA GLY A 27 27.36 -11.92 -14.73
C GLY A 27 26.74 -10.89 -15.68
N LEU A 28 25.42 -10.69 -15.66
CA LEU A 28 24.77 -9.63 -16.42
C LEU A 28 25.29 -8.26 -15.98
N MET A 29 25.75 -7.44 -16.93
CA MET A 29 26.26 -6.12 -16.61
C MET A 29 25.16 -5.21 -16.02
N VAL A 30 25.50 -4.49 -14.94
CA VAL A 30 24.61 -3.58 -14.20
C VAL A 30 23.92 -2.56 -15.11
N TRP A 31 24.64 -2.00 -16.09
CA TRP A 31 24.06 -1.02 -17.01
C TRP A 31 22.96 -1.61 -17.90
N ARG A 32 23.10 -2.87 -18.32
CA ARG A 32 22.13 -3.55 -19.17
C ARG A 32 20.88 -3.92 -18.38
N ALA A 33 21.06 -4.29 -17.11
CA ALA A 33 19.95 -4.47 -16.18
C ALA A 33 19.21 -3.16 -15.89
N ALA A 34 19.94 -2.05 -15.76
CA ALA A 34 19.37 -0.71 -15.55
C ALA A 34 18.48 -0.29 -16.72
N GLU A 35 18.93 -0.49 -17.96
CA GLU A 35 18.13 -0.26 -19.17
C GLU A 35 16.89 -1.14 -19.22
N LYS A 36 17.03 -2.45 -18.99
CA LYS A 36 15.91 -3.41 -19.02
C LYS A 36 14.85 -3.10 -17.96
N LEU A 37 15.25 -2.60 -16.80
CA LEU A 37 14.35 -2.27 -15.69
C LEU A 37 13.86 -0.81 -15.71
N GLY A 38 14.44 0.05 -16.56
CA GLY A 38 14.12 1.48 -16.60
C GLY A 38 14.48 2.22 -15.30
N ILE A 39 15.56 1.82 -14.63
CA ILE A 39 16.01 2.42 -13.35
C ILE A 39 17.49 2.79 -13.41
N SER A 40 17.96 3.58 -12.44
CA SER A 40 19.38 3.96 -12.40
C SER A 40 20.30 2.79 -12.05
N LYS A 41 21.56 2.83 -12.52
CA LYS A 41 22.61 1.84 -12.19
C LYS A 41 22.79 1.68 -10.67
N ARG A 42 22.82 2.79 -9.93
CA ARG A 42 22.89 2.79 -8.45
C ARG A 42 21.72 2.06 -7.80
N GLN A 43 20.53 2.16 -8.39
CA GLN A 43 19.36 1.44 -7.89
C GLN A 43 19.49 -0.07 -8.16
N VAL A 44 20.03 -0.46 -9.32
CA VAL A 44 20.35 -1.87 -9.62
C VAL A 44 21.38 -2.40 -8.61
N GLU A 45 22.49 -1.70 -8.39
CA GLU A 45 23.52 -2.10 -7.42
C GLU A 45 22.94 -2.30 -6.02
N ARG A 46 22.08 -1.37 -5.57
CA ARG A 46 21.37 -1.50 -4.29
C ARG A 46 20.47 -2.74 -4.23
N LEU A 47 19.79 -3.07 -5.33
CA LEU A 47 18.94 -4.26 -5.39
C LEU A 47 19.78 -5.54 -5.41
N VAL A 48 20.92 -5.56 -6.10
CA VAL A 48 21.85 -6.70 -6.10
C VAL A 48 22.40 -6.95 -4.71
N LEU A 49 22.80 -5.91 -3.97
CA LEU A 49 23.24 -6.05 -2.58
C LEU A 49 22.16 -6.68 -1.70
N ARG A 50 20.92 -6.17 -1.78
CA ARG A 50 19.78 -6.75 -1.04
C ARG A 50 19.47 -8.18 -1.44
N TYR A 51 19.59 -8.51 -2.72
CA TYR A 51 19.39 -9.87 -3.21
C TYR A 51 20.43 -10.82 -2.63
N ARG A 52 21.69 -10.38 -2.48
CA ARG A 52 22.75 -11.18 -1.86
C ARG A 52 22.56 -11.37 -0.36
N GLU A 53 21.96 -10.39 0.32
CA GLU A 53 21.70 -10.44 1.78
C GLU A 53 20.44 -11.26 2.11
N ASP A 54 19.33 -10.97 1.42
CA ASP A 54 17.99 -11.45 1.78
C ASP A 54 17.39 -12.41 0.71
N GLY A 55 18.14 -12.74 -0.34
CA GLY A 55 17.64 -13.52 -1.46
C GLY A 55 16.50 -12.81 -2.23
N PRO A 56 15.61 -13.58 -2.89
CA PRO A 56 14.45 -13.02 -3.57
C PRO A 56 13.54 -12.17 -2.67
N GLN A 57 13.48 -12.46 -1.37
CA GLN A 57 12.65 -11.70 -0.42
C GLN A 57 13.11 -10.25 -0.27
N GLY A 58 14.42 -9.97 -0.43
CA GLY A 58 14.98 -8.61 -0.40
C GLY A 58 14.48 -7.69 -1.52
N LEU A 59 13.91 -8.28 -2.57
CA LEU A 59 13.37 -7.57 -3.75
C LEU A 59 11.85 -7.37 -3.68
N CYS A 60 11.17 -8.03 -2.75
CA CYS A 60 9.78 -7.74 -2.44
C CYS A 60 9.64 -6.30 -1.97
N SER A 61 8.60 -5.60 -2.41
CA SER A 61 8.29 -4.30 -1.84
C SER A 61 8.02 -4.45 -0.33
N ARG A 62 8.82 -3.77 0.50
CA ARG A 62 8.63 -3.72 1.97
C ARG A 62 7.28 -3.11 2.39
N LYS A 63 6.52 -2.54 1.44
CA LYS A 63 5.14 -2.09 1.66
C LYS A 63 4.13 -3.24 1.72
N TRP A 64 4.50 -4.44 1.32
CA TRP A 64 3.63 -5.62 1.49
C TRP A 64 3.52 -5.94 2.99
N GLY A 65 2.30 -5.88 3.51
CA GLY A 65 1.98 -6.15 4.92
C GLY A 65 2.24 -4.98 5.88
N GLN A 66 2.88 -3.89 5.45
CA GLN A 66 3.07 -2.72 6.30
C GLN A 66 1.95 -1.71 6.08
N PRO A 67 1.30 -1.23 7.16
CA PRO A 67 0.38 -0.14 7.03
C PRO A 67 1.11 1.08 6.48
N GLY A 68 0.55 1.69 5.43
CA GLY A 68 1.15 2.90 4.86
C GLY A 68 1.28 3.98 5.94
N HIS A 69 2.27 4.87 5.83
CA HIS A 69 2.46 5.97 6.80
C HIS A 69 1.21 6.87 6.99
N HIS A 70 0.26 6.81 6.07
CA HIS A 70 -1.03 7.53 6.11
C HIS A 70 -2.22 6.62 6.46
N GLN A 71 -1.97 5.37 6.85
CA GLN A 71 -3.03 4.44 7.19
C GLN A 71 -3.64 4.86 8.52
N LEU A 72 -4.94 5.14 8.48
CA LEU A 72 -5.70 5.38 9.69
C LEU A 72 -5.70 4.11 10.55
N PRO A 73 -5.78 4.25 11.89
CA PRO A 73 -6.01 3.13 12.77
C PRO A 73 -7.13 2.22 12.23
N PRO A 74 -6.98 0.89 12.35
CA PRO A 74 -7.99 -0.05 11.88
C PRO A 74 -9.35 0.32 12.48
N GLY A 75 -10.38 0.40 11.63
CA GLY A 75 -11.74 0.79 12.03
C GLY A 75 -12.02 2.30 12.11
N LEU A 76 -11.01 3.17 12.17
CA LEU A 76 -11.23 4.62 12.21
C LEU A 76 -11.79 5.15 10.89
N GLU A 77 -11.31 4.64 9.75
CA GLU A 77 -11.85 5.02 8.43
C GLU A 77 -13.33 4.64 8.30
N SER A 78 -13.71 3.45 8.76
CA SER A 78 -15.12 3.00 8.77
C SER A 78 -15.98 3.85 9.69
N ARG A 79 -15.50 4.16 10.90
CA ARG A 79 -16.20 5.02 11.86
C ARG A 79 -16.42 6.43 11.30
N VAL A 80 -15.39 7.02 10.70
CA VAL A 80 -15.48 8.35 10.08
C VAL A 80 -16.42 8.35 8.88
N CYS A 81 -16.38 7.30 8.06
CA CYS A 81 -17.29 7.15 6.92
C CYS A 81 -18.76 7.09 7.36
N GLY A 82 -19.07 6.33 8.43
CA GLY A 82 -20.41 6.29 9.02
C GLY A 82 -20.85 7.66 9.53
N LEU A 83 -20.03 8.33 10.34
CA LEU A 83 -20.34 9.68 10.83
C LEU A 83 -20.58 10.69 9.71
N ILE A 84 -19.77 10.65 8.64
CA ILE A 84 -19.96 11.52 7.48
C ILE A 84 -21.30 11.24 6.81
N ARG A 85 -21.68 9.97 6.61
CA ARG A 85 -22.94 9.59 5.97
C ARG A 85 -24.15 9.90 6.84
N ASP A 86 -24.09 9.61 8.13
CA ASP A 86 -25.25 9.62 9.03
C ASP A 86 -25.50 11.01 9.62
N SER A 87 -24.45 11.81 9.83
CA SER A 87 -24.53 13.06 10.56
C SER A 87 -24.02 14.28 9.80
N TYR A 88 -23.20 14.08 8.75
CA TYR A 88 -22.53 15.18 8.05
C TYR A 88 -22.65 15.14 6.52
N ALA A 89 -23.68 14.48 5.97
CA ALA A 89 -23.83 14.30 4.52
C ALA A 89 -23.95 15.62 3.75
N ASP A 90 -24.59 16.62 4.34
CA ASP A 90 -24.83 17.94 3.75
C ASP A 90 -23.65 18.92 3.94
N PHE A 91 -22.59 18.49 4.61
CA PHE A 91 -21.45 19.34 4.93
C PHE A 91 -20.37 19.28 3.84
N GLY A 92 -19.52 20.31 3.78
CA GLY A 92 -18.27 20.21 3.03
C GLY A 92 -17.21 19.39 3.80
N PRO A 93 -16.20 18.80 3.12
CA PRO A 93 -15.15 18.00 3.76
C PRO A 93 -14.34 18.80 4.80
N THR A 94 -14.28 20.13 4.64
CA THR A 94 -13.67 21.03 5.60
C THR A 94 -14.48 21.12 6.90
N LEU A 95 -15.79 21.36 6.79
CA LEU A 95 -16.66 21.56 7.95
C LEU A 95 -16.93 20.24 8.67
N ALA A 96 -17.00 19.13 7.95
CA ALA A 96 -17.04 17.80 8.56
C ALA A 96 -15.77 17.49 9.37
N ALA A 97 -14.58 17.90 8.90
CA ALA A 97 -13.34 17.73 9.68
C ALA A 97 -13.40 18.49 11.01
N GLU A 98 -13.94 19.71 10.99
CA GLU A 98 -14.12 20.53 12.19
C GLU A 98 -15.12 19.89 13.15
N LYS A 99 -16.25 19.38 12.66
CA LYS A 99 -17.26 18.70 13.50
C LYS A 99 -16.79 17.34 14.03
N LEU A 100 -16.01 16.59 13.27
CA LEU A 100 -15.39 15.35 13.73
C LEU A 100 -14.45 15.59 14.91
N ARG A 101 -13.68 16.69 14.88
CA ARG A 101 -12.84 17.10 16.00
C ARG A 101 -13.69 17.56 17.18
N GLU A 102 -14.61 18.50 16.97
CA GLU A 102 -15.38 19.14 18.05
C GLU A 102 -16.34 18.19 18.77
N ARG A 103 -17.05 17.33 18.04
CA ARG A 103 -18.15 16.50 18.58
C ARG A 103 -17.75 15.06 18.88
N HIS A 104 -16.70 14.57 18.22
CA HIS A 104 -16.30 13.16 18.32
C HIS A 104 -14.85 12.97 18.78
N GLY A 105 -14.09 14.04 18.99
CA GLY A 105 -12.67 13.98 19.38
C GLY A 105 -11.78 13.32 18.33
N ILE A 106 -12.23 13.29 17.06
CA ILE A 106 -11.50 12.64 15.96
C ILE A 106 -10.67 13.70 15.25
N GLU A 107 -9.36 13.69 15.49
CA GLU A 107 -8.42 14.59 14.83
C GLU A 107 -7.89 13.98 13.54
N ILE A 108 -8.49 14.37 12.41
CA ILE A 108 -8.01 14.00 11.07
C ILE A 108 -7.92 15.23 10.18
N SER A 109 -6.93 15.23 9.29
CA SER A 109 -6.73 16.36 8.39
C SER A 109 -7.89 16.50 7.39
N LYS A 110 -8.14 17.74 6.94
CA LYS A 110 -9.14 18.04 5.88
C LYS A 110 -8.89 17.21 4.61
N ALA A 111 -7.61 16.94 4.29
CA ALA A 111 -7.22 16.08 3.17
C ALA A 111 -7.62 14.61 3.39
N CYS A 112 -7.50 14.11 4.62
CA CYS A 112 -7.94 12.77 4.99
C CYS A 112 -9.46 12.63 4.88
N VAL A 113 -10.22 13.59 5.42
CA VAL A 113 -11.70 13.61 5.28
C VAL A 113 -12.11 13.61 3.81
N ARG A 114 -11.47 14.44 2.97
CA ARG A 114 -11.74 14.47 1.51
C ARG A 114 -11.46 13.13 0.82
N ARG A 115 -10.36 12.45 1.20
CA ARG A 115 -10.03 11.10 0.70
C ARG A 115 -11.12 10.09 1.06
N ILE A 116 -11.53 10.07 2.33
CA ILE A 116 -12.59 9.19 2.82
C ILE A 116 -13.91 9.49 2.11
N TRP A 117 -14.25 10.76 1.93
CA TRP A 117 -15.47 11.19 1.21
C TRP A 117 -15.49 10.68 -0.23
N SER A 118 -14.37 10.84 -0.94
CA SER A 118 -14.24 10.40 -2.33
C SER A 118 -14.32 8.88 -2.46
N ASN A 119 -13.83 8.14 -1.46
CA ASN A 119 -13.95 6.69 -1.39
C ASN A 119 -15.36 6.25 -0.99
N ALA A 120 -16.00 6.97 -0.06
CA ALA A 120 -17.36 6.73 0.40
C ALA A 120 -18.41 6.93 -0.69
N CYS A 121 -18.23 7.92 -1.58
CA CYS A 121 -19.10 8.15 -2.74
C CYS A 121 -18.93 7.10 -3.85
N ARG A 122 -17.76 6.46 -3.95
CA ARG A 122 -17.53 5.34 -4.90
C ARG A 122 -18.07 4.01 -4.37
N CYS A 123 -18.23 3.86 -3.06
CA CYS A 123 -18.86 2.71 -2.42
C CYS A 123 -20.38 2.88 -2.27
N SER A 124 -21.08 3.13 -3.37
CA SER A 124 -22.53 2.97 -3.53
C SER A 124 -22.89 1.55 -3.98
N ARG A 125 -22.14 0.54 -3.52
CA ARG A 125 -22.61 -0.84 -3.43
C ARG A 125 -22.54 -1.25 -1.96
N PRO A 126 -23.66 -1.62 -1.32
CA PRO A 126 -23.61 -2.16 0.03
C PRO A 126 -22.78 -3.45 0.02
N MET A 127 -21.82 -3.55 0.94
CA MET A 127 -21.28 -4.85 1.36
C MET A 127 -22.47 -5.62 1.95
N PRO A 128 -22.84 -6.81 1.44
CA PRO A 128 -23.79 -7.64 2.15
C PRO A 128 -23.18 -7.96 3.51
N SER A 129 -23.94 -7.69 4.57
CA SER A 129 -23.66 -8.15 5.92
C SER A 129 -23.67 -9.68 5.91
N CYS A 130 -22.51 -10.30 5.68
CA CYS A 130 -22.34 -11.73 5.87
C CYS A 130 -22.18 -12.03 7.36
N GLY A 131 -23.26 -12.57 7.94
CA GLY A 131 -23.21 -13.62 8.97
C GLY A 131 -23.34 -13.18 10.43
N ALA A 132 -24.45 -13.57 11.06
CA ALA A 132 -24.42 -14.51 12.20
C ALA A 132 -25.87 -14.88 12.59
N ASP A 133 -26.35 -16.03 12.10
CA ASP A 133 -27.29 -16.94 12.77
C ASP A 133 -26.86 -18.36 12.42
#